data_AF-A0A9D1GAC2-F1
#
_entry.id   AF-A0A9D1GAC2-F1
#
_cell.length_a   1.000
_cell.length_b   1.000
_cell.length_c   1.000
_cell.angle_alpha   90.00
_cell.angle_beta   90.00
_cell.angle_gamma   90.00
#
_symmetry.space_group_name_H-M   'P 1'
#
loop_
_entity.id
_entity.type
_entity.pdbx_description
1 polymer ?
#
loop_
_entity_poly.entity_id
_entity_poly.type
_entity_poly.pdbx_seq_one_letter_code
_entity_poly.pdbx_strand_id
1 'polypeptide(L)'
;MKKLLLEYANTFAYTITGLVFGCAFFLLFINFYHMQELSETVDVSQYNDNNKASIESKVQTIKDNIGVYSQSTYRGNLSIYGLNNVQARLQNCIDIIESEEMMKYLELDEIGINDSYNFVVDYKNNILNDCLVMQVVSMLNTDTVQSLTNYNVISPLVESNVNSLLDSVSYVQNNIENSDHYYFTTDSNKNNFFDLVEDSYSTTMNSYQNTLDLLVQISYWYRSIVLGG
;
A
#
# COMPACT_ATOMS: atom_id res chain seq x y z
N MET A 1 -16.47 5.64 70.09
CA MET A 1 -16.89 6.31 68.83
C MET A 1 -15.72 6.67 67.91
N LYS A 2 -14.72 7.47 68.33
CA LYS A 2 -13.56 7.82 67.46
C LYS A 2 -12.81 6.61 66.86
N LYS A 3 -12.58 5.56 67.66
CA LYS A 3 -11.86 4.35 67.22
C LYS A 3 -12.63 3.55 66.13
N LEU A 4 -13.94 3.40 66.33
CA LEU A 4 -14.86 2.76 65.37
C LEU A 4 -14.96 3.54 64.05
N LEU A 5 -15.03 4.88 64.10
CA LEU A 5 -15.03 5.73 62.90
C LEU A 5 -13.72 5.62 62.11
N LEU A 6 -12.59 5.50 62.81
CA LEU A 6 -11.27 5.39 62.21
C LEU A 6 -11.05 4.01 61.56
N GLU A 7 -11.52 2.94 62.20
CA GLU A 7 -11.53 1.58 61.62
C GLU A 7 -12.46 1.48 60.40
N TYR A 8 -13.62 2.13 60.44
CA TYR A 8 -14.53 2.19 59.29
C TYR A 8 -13.92 2.96 58.11
N ALA A 9 -13.29 4.11 58.37
CA ALA A 9 -12.59 4.90 57.36
C ALA A 9 -11.42 4.11 56.73
N ASN A 10 -10.66 3.38 57.53
CA ASN A 10 -9.59 2.51 57.02
C ASN A 10 -10.15 1.38 56.14
N THR A 11 -11.24 0.73 56.57
CA THR A 11 -11.89 -0.34 55.80
C THR A 11 -12.39 0.18 54.44
N PHE A 12 -12.99 1.37 54.44
CA PHE A 12 -13.45 2.04 53.22
C PHE A 12 -12.27 2.42 52.29
N ALA A 13 -11.19 2.96 52.85
CA ALA A 13 -9.98 3.32 52.11
C ALA A 13 -9.30 2.08 51.49
N TYR A 14 -9.21 0.97 52.23
CA TYR A 14 -8.68 -0.30 51.69
C TYR A 14 -9.57 -0.86 50.59
N THR A 15 -10.89 -0.73 50.70
CA THR A 15 -11.83 -1.15 49.65
C THR A 15 -11.65 -0.34 48.38
N ILE A 16 -11.56 1.00 48.48
CA ILE A 16 -11.29 1.86 47.32
C ILE A 16 -9.94 1.54 46.70
N THR A 17 -8.91 1.34 47.51
CA THR A 17 -7.55 1.02 47.03
C THR A 17 -7.54 -0.34 46.31
N GLY A 18 -8.25 -1.34 46.85
CA GLY A 18 -8.44 -2.63 46.20
C GLY A 18 -9.21 -2.52 44.88
N LEU A 19 -10.19 -1.63 44.79
CA LEU A 19 -10.97 -1.39 43.58
C LEU A 19 -10.13 -0.69 42.50
N VAL A 20 -9.32 0.31 42.88
CA VAL A 20 -8.35 0.96 41.98
C VAL A 20 -7.31 -0.04 41.48
N PHE A 21 -6.75 -0.87 42.37
CA PHE A 21 -5.83 -1.94 41.96
C PHE A 21 -6.50 -2.97 41.06
N GLY A 22 -7.74 -3.35 41.35
CA GLY A 22 -8.53 -4.27 40.52
C GLY A 22 -8.75 -3.71 39.11
N CYS A 23 -9.16 -2.45 38.99
CA CYS A 23 -9.31 -1.79 37.68
C CYS A 23 -7.99 -1.65 36.93
N ALA A 24 -6.91 -1.26 37.62
CA ALA A 24 -5.59 -1.14 36.98
C ALA A 24 -5.07 -2.51 36.49
N PHE A 25 -5.26 -3.55 37.28
CA PHE A 25 -4.89 -4.93 36.89
C PHE A 25 -5.73 -5.44 35.73
N PHE A 26 -7.03 -5.13 35.71
CA PHE A 26 -7.93 -5.44 34.61
C PHE A 26 -7.51 -4.75 33.31
N LEU A 27 -7.18 -3.45 33.36
CA LEU A 27 -6.67 -2.71 32.20
C LEU A 27 -5.34 -3.27 31.68
N LEU A 28 -4.43 -3.65 32.58
CA LEU A 28 -3.17 -4.31 32.20
C LEU A 28 -3.41 -5.66 31.53
N PHE A 29 -4.35 -6.46 32.05
CA PHE A 29 -4.71 -7.74 31.45
C PHE A 29 -5.35 -7.58 30.07
N ILE A 30 -6.20 -6.57 29.88
CA ILE A 30 -6.77 -6.25 28.56
C ILE A 30 -5.65 -5.91 27.58
N ASN A 31 -4.73 -5.01 27.96
CA ASN A 31 -3.61 -4.65 27.10
C ASN A 31 -2.73 -5.86 26.75
N PHE A 32 -2.52 -6.77 27.72
CA PHE A 32 -1.74 -7.98 27.49
C PHE A 32 -2.41 -8.94 26.50
N TYR A 33 -3.70 -9.23 26.68
CA TYR A 33 -4.45 -10.07 25.74
C TYR A 33 -4.52 -9.45 24.35
N HIS A 34 -4.74 -8.14 24.29
CA HIS A 34 -4.80 -7.41 23.04
C HIS A 34 -3.45 -7.45 22.31
N MET A 35 -2.33 -7.27 23.02
CA MET A 35 -0.99 -7.44 22.45
C MET A 35 -0.76 -8.84 21.88
N GLN A 36 -1.30 -9.87 22.54
CA GLN A 36 -1.15 -11.26 22.12
C GLN A 36 -1.99 -11.56 20.87
N GLU A 37 -3.21 -11.03 20.78
CA GLU A 37 -4.04 -11.08 19.56
C GLU A 37 -3.39 -10.32 18.40
N LEU A 38 -2.75 -9.18 18.66
CA LEU A 38 -2.03 -8.42 17.63
C LEU A 38 -0.77 -9.13 17.10
N SER A 39 -0.29 -10.18 17.79
CA SER A 39 0.92 -10.93 17.43
C SER A 39 0.66 -12.19 16.59
N GLU A 40 -0.60 -12.50 16.30
CA GLU A 40 -0.96 -13.59 15.39
C GLU A 40 -0.73 -13.18 13.93
N THR A 41 -0.37 -14.17 13.12
CA THR A 41 0.01 -14.01 11.72
C THR A 41 -0.89 -14.86 10.81
N VAL A 42 -1.00 -14.44 9.55
CA VAL A 42 -1.72 -15.16 8.49
C VAL A 42 -0.74 -15.60 7.42
N ASP A 43 -0.81 -16.87 6.99
CA ASP A 43 0.01 -17.42 5.90
C ASP A 43 -0.47 -16.85 4.55
N VAL A 44 0.45 -16.20 3.84
CA VAL A 44 0.24 -15.60 2.51
C VAL A 44 1.24 -16.11 1.47
N SER A 45 2.04 -17.13 1.81
CA SER A 45 3.12 -17.66 0.95
C SER A 45 2.65 -18.00 -0.47
N GLN A 46 1.56 -18.76 -0.61
CA GLN A 46 1.01 -19.15 -1.92
C GLN A 46 0.50 -17.94 -2.72
N TYR A 47 -0.06 -16.93 -2.05
CA TYR A 47 -0.53 -15.72 -2.71
C TYR A 47 0.66 -14.90 -3.22
N ASN A 48 1.75 -14.82 -2.44
CA ASN A 48 2.96 -14.09 -2.78
C ASN A 48 3.73 -14.73 -3.92
N ASP A 49 3.86 -16.07 -3.95
CA ASP A 49 4.53 -16.77 -5.04
C ASP A 49 3.91 -16.46 -6.41
N ASN A 50 2.57 -16.50 -6.49
CA ASN A 50 1.85 -16.21 -7.73
C ASN A 50 2.00 -14.73 -8.14
N ASN A 51 1.89 -13.83 -7.16
CA ASN A 51 2.02 -12.39 -7.41
C ASN A 51 3.44 -12.00 -7.80
N LYS A 52 4.47 -12.57 -7.18
CA LYS A 52 5.88 -12.29 -7.46
C LYS A 52 6.24 -12.59 -8.91
N ALA A 53 5.90 -13.77 -9.41
CA ALA A 53 6.15 -14.13 -10.81
C ALA A 53 5.42 -13.18 -11.79
N SER A 54 4.18 -12.80 -11.46
CA SER A 54 3.42 -11.81 -12.24
C SER A 54 4.09 -10.43 -12.23
N ILE A 55 4.53 -9.96 -11.06
CA ILE A 55 5.20 -8.67 -10.88
C ILE A 55 6.50 -8.64 -11.67
N GLU A 56 7.37 -9.64 -11.51
CA GLU A 56 8.63 -9.74 -12.25
C GLU A 56 8.39 -9.72 -13.76
N SER A 57 7.39 -10.46 -14.26
CA SER A 57 7.04 -10.47 -15.68
C SER A 57 6.56 -9.10 -16.18
N LYS A 58 5.72 -8.38 -15.40
CA LYS A 58 5.21 -7.06 -15.78
C LYS A 58 6.32 -6.01 -15.74
N VAL A 59 7.17 -6.02 -14.71
CA VAL A 59 8.33 -5.13 -14.60
C VAL A 59 9.30 -5.35 -15.75
N GLN A 60 9.61 -6.61 -16.09
CA GLN A 60 10.46 -6.91 -17.23
C GLN A 60 9.84 -6.42 -18.55
N THR A 61 8.52 -6.57 -18.72
CA THR A 61 7.81 -6.04 -19.89
C THR A 61 7.97 -4.53 -20.01
N ILE A 62 7.85 -3.79 -18.89
CA ILE A 62 8.05 -2.33 -18.88
C ILE A 62 9.50 -2.01 -19.27
N LYS A 63 10.49 -2.67 -18.65
CA LYS A 63 11.93 -2.51 -18.95
C LYS A 63 12.25 -2.75 -20.42
N ASP A 64 11.76 -3.84 -20.98
CA ASP A 64 11.97 -4.18 -22.40
C ASP A 64 11.34 -3.14 -23.33
N ASN A 65 10.13 -2.68 -23.00
CA ASN A 65 9.41 -1.68 -23.79
C ASN A 65 10.08 -0.30 -23.73
N ILE A 66 10.63 0.13 -22.59
CA ILE A 66 11.36 1.39 -22.50
C ILE A 66 12.77 1.29 -23.09
N GLY A 67 13.36 0.09 -23.09
CA GLY A 67 14.71 -0.18 -23.61
C GLY A 67 14.81 -0.16 -25.15
N VAL A 68 13.69 -0.15 -25.88
CA VAL A 68 13.69 -0.05 -27.35
C VAL A 68 14.18 1.31 -27.86
N TYR A 69 14.19 2.33 -27.00
CA TYR A 69 14.61 3.69 -27.34
C TYR A 69 16.02 3.98 -26.83
N SER A 70 16.85 4.52 -27.73
CA SER A 70 18.12 5.14 -27.38
C SER A 70 18.30 6.44 -28.16
N GLN A 71 18.53 7.53 -27.44
CA GLN A 71 18.71 8.86 -28.04
C GLN A 71 19.84 8.90 -29.07
N SER A 72 20.92 8.13 -28.87
CA SER A 72 22.09 8.15 -29.77
C SER A 72 21.83 7.48 -31.13
N THR A 73 20.81 6.60 -31.20
CA THR A 73 20.48 5.84 -32.41
C THR A 73 19.13 6.20 -32.99
N TYR A 74 18.32 7.01 -32.29
CA TYR A 74 16.99 7.41 -32.72
C TYR A 74 17.06 8.32 -33.95
N ARG A 75 16.31 7.97 -35.00
CA ARG A 75 16.24 8.71 -36.28
C ARG A 75 14.83 9.18 -36.63
N GLY A 76 13.87 8.98 -35.73
CA GLY A 76 12.48 9.40 -35.93
C GLY A 76 12.30 10.90 -35.82
N ASN A 77 11.09 11.37 -36.12
CA ASN A 77 10.77 12.81 -36.17
C ASN A 77 10.12 13.36 -34.87
N LEU A 78 9.86 12.49 -33.90
CA LEU A 78 9.21 12.85 -32.65
C LEU A 78 10.13 13.60 -31.68
N SER A 79 9.51 14.26 -30.70
CA SER A 79 10.21 15.02 -29.66
C SER A 79 11.11 14.12 -28.81
N ILE A 80 12.43 14.24 -28.98
CA ILE A 80 13.45 13.58 -28.15
C ILE A 80 13.24 13.89 -26.66
N TYR A 81 12.91 15.14 -26.33
CA TYR A 81 12.63 15.54 -24.95
C TYR A 81 11.38 14.85 -24.39
N GLY A 82 10.34 14.67 -25.21
CA GLY A 82 9.15 13.92 -24.82
C GLY A 82 9.48 12.44 -24.58
N LEU A 83 10.22 11.81 -25.49
CA LEU A 83 10.61 10.41 -25.39
C LEU A 83 11.54 10.15 -24.18
N ASN A 84 12.51 11.03 -23.93
CA ASN A 84 13.38 10.96 -22.77
C ASN A 84 12.60 11.14 -21.46
N ASN A 85 11.63 12.06 -21.44
CA ASN A 85 10.79 12.27 -20.26
C ASN A 85 9.99 11.00 -19.94
N VAL A 86 9.33 10.39 -20.94
CA VAL A 86 8.57 9.16 -20.72
C VAL A 86 9.47 8.02 -20.23
N GLN A 87 10.63 7.81 -20.86
CA GLN A 87 11.58 6.78 -20.46
C GLN A 87 12.04 6.96 -19.00
N ALA A 88 12.48 8.17 -18.64
CA ALA A 88 12.99 8.45 -17.30
C ALA A 88 11.93 8.30 -16.22
N ARG A 89 10.69 8.72 -16.49
CA ARG A 89 9.57 8.65 -15.54
C ARG A 89 9.12 7.21 -15.30
N LEU A 90 9.07 6.40 -16.36
CA LEU A 90 8.82 4.96 -16.23
C LEU A 90 9.97 4.24 -15.51
N GLN A 91 11.22 4.62 -15.76
CA GLN A 91 12.37 4.08 -15.04
C GLN A 91 12.30 4.39 -13.54
N ASN A 92 12.00 5.63 -13.16
CA ASN A 92 11.82 5.99 -11.75
C ASN A 92 10.73 5.15 -11.07
N CYS A 93 9.61 4.88 -11.76
CA CYS A 93 8.57 3.99 -11.25
C CYS A 93 9.08 2.56 -11.04
N ILE A 94 9.85 2.02 -11.98
CA ILE A 94 10.50 0.70 -11.84
C ILE A 94 11.40 0.67 -10.61
N ASP A 95 12.23 1.70 -10.42
CA ASP A 95 13.17 1.76 -9.29
C ASP A 95 12.44 1.79 -7.94
N ILE A 96 11.27 2.45 -7.86
CA ILE A 96 10.42 2.43 -6.66
C ILE A 96 9.77 1.05 -6.45
N ILE A 97 9.26 0.44 -7.52
CA ILE A 97 8.61 -0.87 -7.50
C ILE A 97 9.56 -1.96 -7.03
N GLU A 98 10.81 -1.94 -7.51
CA GLU A 98 11.86 -2.90 -7.17
C GLU A 98 12.65 -2.51 -5.89
N SER A 99 12.23 -1.44 -5.20
CA SER A 99 12.89 -1.03 -3.96
C SER A 99 12.74 -2.08 -2.87
N GLU A 100 13.74 -2.21 -2.01
CA GLU A 100 13.71 -3.11 -0.83
C GLU A 100 12.48 -2.84 0.05
N GLU A 101 12.06 -1.58 0.15
CA GLU A 101 10.90 -1.16 0.94
C GLU A 101 9.59 -1.77 0.44
N MET A 102 9.43 -1.92 -0.89
CA MET A 102 8.26 -2.55 -1.48
C MET A 102 8.39 -4.07 -1.57
N MET A 103 9.57 -4.55 -1.95
CA MET A 103 9.80 -5.98 -2.18
C MET A 103 9.72 -6.82 -0.90
N LYS A 104 10.03 -6.23 0.27
CA LYS A 104 9.95 -6.95 1.56
C LYS A 104 8.59 -7.60 1.79
N TYR A 105 7.49 -6.98 1.37
CA TYR A 105 6.13 -7.51 1.58
C TYR A 105 5.81 -8.71 0.70
N LEU A 106 6.54 -8.89 -0.41
CA LEU A 106 6.42 -10.03 -1.33
C LEU A 106 7.27 -11.23 -0.89
N GLU A 107 8.18 -11.02 0.07
CA GLU A 107 9.09 -12.04 0.59
C GLU A 107 8.60 -12.64 1.92
N LEU A 108 7.51 -12.11 2.49
CA LEU A 108 6.91 -12.62 3.70
C LEU A 108 6.06 -13.86 3.41
N ASP A 109 6.31 -14.94 4.14
CA ASP A 109 5.45 -16.13 4.14
C ASP A 109 4.22 -15.91 5.04
N GLU A 110 4.38 -15.10 6.09
CA GLU A 110 3.35 -14.78 7.06
C GLU A 110 3.29 -13.26 7.28
N ILE A 111 2.07 -12.73 7.39
CA ILE A 111 1.84 -11.30 7.67
C ILE A 111 1.07 -11.11 8.96
N GLY A 112 1.54 -10.16 9.76
CA GLY A 112 0.79 -9.60 10.87
C GLY A 112 0.05 -8.32 10.47
N ILE A 113 -0.66 -7.79 11.44
CA ILE A 113 -1.42 -6.54 11.34
C ILE A 113 -0.52 -5.37 10.96
N ASN A 114 0.63 -5.30 11.63
CA ASN A 114 1.62 -4.26 11.39
C ASN A 114 2.17 -4.34 9.96
N ASP A 115 2.38 -5.53 9.42
CA ASP A 115 2.87 -5.70 8.05
C ASP A 115 1.81 -5.28 7.03
N SER A 116 0.56 -5.68 7.22
CA SER A 116 -0.57 -5.26 6.37
C SER A 116 -0.78 -3.75 6.39
N TYR A 117 -0.76 -3.13 7.59
CA TYR A 117 -0.85 -1.68 7.73
C TYR A 117 0.31 -0.96 7.04
N ASN A 118 1.56 -1.38 7.30
CA ASN A 118 2.72 -0.74 6.69
C ASN A 118 2.73 -0.95 5.17
N PHE A 119 2.26 -2.09 4.66
CA PHE A 119 2.15 -2.30 3.21
C PHE A 119 1.17 -1.31 2.56
N VAL A 120 0.02 -1.06 3.18
CA VAL A 120 -0.95 -0.06 2.70
C VAL A 120 -0.34 1.34 2.67
N VAL A 121 0.37 1.72 3.74
CA VAL A 121 1.01 3.03 3.88
C VAL A 121 2.14 3.20 2.86
N ASP A 122 3.03 2.22 2.74
CA ASP A 122 4.15 2.25 1.81
C ASP A 122 3.65 2.24 0.35
N TYR A 123 2.63 1.45 0.05
CA TYR A 123 1.98 1.46 -1.27
C TYR A 123 1.40 2.83 -1.63
N LYS A 124 0.70 3.47 -0.69
CA LYS A 124 0.14 4.82 -0.90
C LYS A 124 1.23 5.85 -1.16
N ASN A 125 2.28 5.86 -0.34
CA ASN A 125 3.32 6.88 -0.43
C ASN A 125 4.21 6.63 -1.66
N ASN A 126 4.73 5.43 -1.80
CA ASN A 126 5.77 5.16 -2.78
C ASN A 126 5.17 4.87 -4.16
N ILE A 127 4.11 4.05 -4.24
CA ILE A 127 3.55 3.67 -5.54
C ILE A 127 2.53 4.69 -6.04
N LEU A 128 1.54 5.06 -5.23
CA LEU A 128 0.51 6.00 -5.70
C LEU A 128 1.04 7.43 -5.80
N ASN A 129 1.63 7.97 -4.74
CA ASN A 129 2.09 9.36 -4.77
C ASN A 129 3.38 9.49 -5.59
N ASP A 130 4.41 8.72 -5.26
CA ASP A 130 5.74 8.97 -5.83
C ASP A 130 5.90 8.43 -7.25
N CYS A 131 5.35 7.25 -7.57
CA CYS A 131 5.34 6.73 -8.94
C CYS A 131 4.18 7.31 -9.77
N LEU A 132 2.91 7.03 -9.42
CA LEU A 132 1.80 7.38 -10.31
C LEU A 132 1.56 8.89 -10.39
N VAL A 133 1.39 9.58 -9.27
CA VAL A 133 1.08 11.02 -9.29
C VAL A 133 2.31 11.83 -9.71
N MET A 134 3.45 11.63 -9.04
CA MET A 134 4.64 12.44 -9.29
C MET A 134 5.39 12.08 -10.56
N GLN A 135 5.38 10.82 -11.04
CA GLN A 135 6.03 10.49 -12.33
C GLN A 135 5.01 10.46 -13.46
N VAL A 136 3.99 9.62 -13.37
CA VAL A 136 3.12 9.31 -14.52
C VAL A 136 2.17 10.46 -14.86
N VAL A 137 1.41 10.97 -13.88
CA VAL A 137 0.48 12.08 -14.11
C VAL A 137 1.24 13.37 -14.45
N SER A 138 2.33 13.67 -13.73
CA SER A 138 3.13 14.87 -14.00
C SER A 138 3.73 14.88 -15.40
N MET A 139 4.18 13.72 -15.90
CA MET A 139 4.74 13.55 -17.24
C MET A 139 3.75 13.94 -18.33
N LEU A 140 2.49 13.51 -18.21
CA LEU A 140 1.43 13.78 -19.19
C LEU A 140 1.10 15.28 -19.29
N ASN A 141 1.36 16.05 -18.23
CA ASN A 141 1.14 17.49 -18.21
C ASN A 141 2.25 18.32 -18.89
N THR A 142 3.18 17.69 -19.60
CA THR A 142 4.28 18.38 -20.30
C THR A 142 4.01 18.53 -21.80
N ASP A 143 4.23 19.73 -22.36
CA ASP A 143 4.00 20.02 -23.79
C ASP A 143 4.75 19.05 -24.72
N THR A 144 5.94 18.60 -24.31
CA THR A 144 6.76 17.67 -25.08
C THR A 144 6.14 16.27 -25.16
N VAL A 145 5.47 15.81 -24.10
CA VAL A 145 4.76 14.52 -24.07
C VAL A 145 3.40 14.64 -24.75
N GLN A 146 2.71 15.77 -24.59
CA GLN A 146 1.44 16.05 -25.29
C GLN A 146 1.58 16.04 -26.82
N SER A 147 2.77 16.40 -27.32
CA SER A 147 3.09 16.36 -28.75
C SER A 147 3.29 14.93 -29.31
N LEU A 148 3.36 13.91 -28.46
CA LEU A 148 3.57 12.53 -28.90
C LEU A 148 2.29 11.92 -29.50
N THR A 149 2.48 11.02 -30.46
CA THR A 149 1.38 10.34 -31.14
C THR A 149 0.51 9.57 -30.15
N ASN A 150 -0.81 9.59 -30.37
CA ASN A 150 -1.81 8.92 -29.53
C ASN A 150 -1.84 9.38 -28.05
N TYR A 151 -1.24 10.54 -27.72
CA TYR A 151 -1.35 11.14 -26.37
C TYR A 151 -2.80 11.25 -25.89
N ASN A 152 -3.71 11.71 -26.76
CA ASN A 152 -5.13 11.87 -26.46
C ASN A 152 -5.88 10.56 -26.14
N VAL A 153 -5.25 9.41 -26.43
CA VAL A 153 -5.80 8.08 -26.10
C VAL A 153 -5.27 7.61 -24.75
N ILE A 154 -3.97 7.77 -24.50
CA ILE A 154 -3.34 7.29 -23.26
C ILE A 154 -3.68 8.19 -22.05
N SER A 155 -3.77 9.50 -22.24
CA SER A 155 -3.89 10.45 -21.13
C SER A 155 -5.21 10.28 -20.33
N PRO A 156 -6.40 10.21 -20.97
CA PRO A 156 -7.65 9.96 -20.25
C PRO A 156 -7.69 8.58 -19.56
N LEU A 157 -7.05 7.57 -20.18
CA LEU A 157 -6.95 6.23 -19.60
C LEU A 157 -6.14 6.25 -18.30
N VAL A 158 -5.02 6.97 -18.30
CA VAL A 158 -4.17 7.12 -17.12
C VAL A 158 -4.92 7.86 -16.01
N GLU A 159 -5.55 9.00 -16.31
CA GLU A 159 -6.32 9.76 -15.31
C GLU A 159 -7.42 8.90 -14.66
N SER A 160 -8.19 8.16 -15.47
CA SER A 160 -9.26 7.30 -14.96
C SER A 160 -8.74 6.18 -14.05
N ASN A 161 -7.63 5.54 -14.41
CA ASN A 161 -7.07 4.45 -13.61
C ASN A 161 -6.42 4.96 -12.32
N VAL A 162 -5.69 6.07 -12.37
CA VAL A 162 -5.06 6.68 -11.18
C VAL A 162 -6.12 7.09 -10.15
N ASN A 163 -7.21 7.72 -10.59
CA ASN A 163 -8.31 8.09 -9.68
C ASN A 163 -8.94 6.85 -9.03
N SER A 164 -9.19 5.79 -9.81
CA SER A 164 -9.73 4.53 -9.27
C SER A 164 -8.81 3.88 -8.23
N LEU A 165 -7.49 3.98 -8.42
CA LEU A 165 -6.50 3.42 -7.49
C LEU A 165 -6.41 4.24 -6.19
N LEU A 166 -6.46 5.57 -6.29
CA LEU A 166 -6.49 6.47 -5.13
C LEU A 166 -7.75 6.26 -4.27
N ASP A 167 -8.90 6.09 -4.91
CA ASP A 167 -10.17 5.81 -4.23
C ASP A 167 -10.13 4.45 -3.50
N SER A 168 -9.58 3.41 -4.15
CA SER A 168 -9.47 2.08 -3.56
C SER A 168 -8.57 2.05 -2.32
N VAL A 169 -7.43 2.74 -2.35
CA VAL A 169 -6.53 2.80 -1.17
C VAL A 169 -7.12 3.62 -0.04
N SER A 170 -7.82 4.70 -0.37
CA SER A 170 -8.51 5.51 0.64
C SER A 170 -9.58 4.69 1.36
N TYR A 171 -10.28 3.79 0.67
CA TYR A 171 -11.22 2.85 1.28
C TYR A 171 -10.53 1.87 2.24
N VAL A 172 -9.42 1.23 1.82
CA VAL A 172 -8.66 0.30 2.67
C VAL A 172 -8.12 1.00 3.92
N GLN A 173 -7.50 2.17 3.76
CA GLN A 173 -6.96 2.93 4.88
C GLN A 173 -8.07 3.34 5.88
N ASN A 174 -9.20 3.83 5.38
CA ASN A 174 -10.34 4.16 6.25
C ASN A 174 -10.87 2.92 6.99
N ASN A 175 -10.88 1.74 6.37
CA ASN A 175 -11.34 0.53 7.05
C ASN A 175 -10.38 0.10 8.17
N ILE A 176 -9.07 0.19 7.94
CA ILE A 176 -8.07 -0.12 8.96
C ILE A 176 -8.14 0.91 10.10
N GLU A 177 -8.16 2.21 9.79
CA GLU A 177 -8.23 3.28 10.80
C GLU A 177 -9.55 3.28 11.60
N ASN A 178 -10.68 2.89 11.00
CA ASN A 178 -11.95 2.79 11.73
C ASN A 178 -12.10 1.46 12.50
N SER A 179 -11.24 0.47 12.26
CA SER A 179 -11.21 -0.77 13.04
C SER A 179 -10.60 -0.59 14.45
N ASP A 180 -10.00 0.57 14.74
CA ASP A 180 -9.42 0.95 16.04
C ASP A 180 -10.46 1.20 17.16
N HIS A 181 -11.76 1.08 16.90
CA HIS A 181 -12.81 1.26 17.92
C HIS A 181 -13.05 -0.02 18.74
N TYR A 182 -12.09 -0.34 19.61
CA TYR A 182 -12.12 -1.52 20.47
C TYR A 182 -13.20 -1.45 21.58
N TYR A 183 -14.14 -2.39 21.54
CA TYR A 183 -14.93 -2.85 22.69
C TYR A 183 -14.92 -4.39 22.70
N PHE A 184 -14.29 -4.97 23.73
CA PHE A 184 -14.32 -6.37 24.17
C PHE A 184 -14.29 -7.48 23.10
N THR A 185 -13.22 -8.29 23.12
CA THR A 185 -12.99 -9.42 22.21
C THR A 185 -13.92 -10.58 22.51
N THR A 186 -14.81 -10.87 21.56
CA THR A 186 -15.42 -12.19 21.38
C THR A 186 -14.69 -12.88 20.22
N ASP A 187 -14.73 -14.21 20.13
CA ASP A 187 -14.14 -14.95 19.00
C ASP A 187 -14.61 -14.41 17.63
N SER A 188 -15.82 -13.84 17.57
CA SER A 188 -16.37 -13.18 16.37
C SER A 188 -15.65 -11.89 15.99
N ASN A 189 -15.20 -11.09 16.98
CA ASN A 189 -14.46 -9.85 16.73
C ASN A 189 -13.02 -10.15 16.32
N LYS A 190 -12.44 -11.21 16.89
CA LYS A 190 -11.11 -11.71 16.54
C LYS A 190 -11.06 -12.17 15.07
N ASN A 191 -12.01 -12.99 14.64
CA ASN A 191 -12.09 -13.45 13.24
C ASN A 191 -12.28 -12.28 12.26
N ASN A 192 -13.18 -11.35 12.55
CA ASN A 192 -13.37 -10.13 11.74
C ASN A 192 -12.06 -9.33 11.59
N PHE A 193 -11.20 -9.34 12.61
CA PHE A 193 -9.94 -8.59 12.58
C PHE A 193 -8.91 -9.26 11.66
N PHE A 194 -8.78 -10.60 11.69
CA PHE A 194 -7.90 -11.32 10.76
C PHE A 194 -8.41 -11.27 9.33
N ASP A 195 -9.72 -11.39 9.14
CA ASP A 195 -10.36 -11.19 7.85
C ASP A 195 -10.00 -9.80 7.29
N LEU A 196 -10.01 -8.75 8.14
CA LEU A 196 -9.59 -7.40 7.74
C LEU A 196 -8.10 -7.30 7.38
N VAL A 197 -7.21 -8.02 8.07
CA VAL A 197 -5.75 -8.03 7.76
C VAL A 197 -5.49 -8.67 6.41
N GLU A 198 -6.09 -9.84 6.18
CA GLU A 198 -5.98 -10.59 4.92
C GLU A 198 -6.64 -9.81 3.77
N ASP A 199 -7.84 -9.27 3.98
CA ASP A 199 -8.56 -8.44 3.00
C ASP A 199 -7.77 -7.19 2.65
N SER A 200 -7.19 -6.51 3.64
CA SER A 200 -6.39 -5.30 3.42
C SER A 200 -5.13 -5.61 2.62
N TYR A 201 -4.44 -6.70 2.96
CA TYR A 201 -3.25 -7.14 2.25
C TYR A 201 -3.57 -7.53 0.80
N SER A 202 -4.58 -8.38 0.61
CA SER A 202 -5.05 -8.83 -0.70
C SER A 202 -5.54 -7.67 -1.56
N THR A 203 -6.29 -6.73 -1.00
CA THR A 203 -6.76 -5.53 -1.72
C THR A 203 -5.61 -4.62 -2.12
N THR A 204 -4.62 -4.45 -1.25
CA THR A 204 -3.42 -3.65 -1.55
C THR A 204 -2.59 -4.31 -2.64
N MET A 205 -2.41 -5.63 -2.59
CA MET A 205 -1.70 -6.38 -3.63
C MET A 205 -2.44 -6.36 -4.97
N ASN A 206 -3.77 -6.49 -4.97
CA ASN A 206 -4.57 -6.35 -6.19
C ASN A 206 -4.42 -4.93 -6.78
N SER A 207 -4.39 -3.90 -5.93
CA SER A 207 -4.14 -2.52 -6.36
C SER A 207 -2.73 -2.37 -6.93
N TYR A 208 -1.74 -3.01 -6.32
CA TYR A 208 -0.36 -3.07 -6.82
C TYR A 208 -0.29 -3.72 -8.22
N GLN A 209 -0.96 -4.85 -8.42
CA GLN A 209 -1.06 -5.51 -9.73
C GLN A 209 -1.72 -4.61 -10.79
N ASN A 210 -2.81 -3.92 -10.43
CA ASN A 210 -3.50 -2.97 -11.31
C ASN A 210 -2.61 -1.77 -11.68
N THR A 211 -1.79 -1.29 -10.73
CA THR A 211 -0.78 -0.26 -11.02
C THR A 211 0.23 -0.74 -12.05
N LEU A 212 0.73 -1.97 -11.91
CA LEU A 212 1.63 -2.55 -12.91
C LEU A 212 0.95 -2.72 -14.27
N ASP A 213 -0.32 -3.13 -14.32
CA ASP A 213 -1.07 -3.23 -15.58
C ASP A 213 -1.21 -1.88 -16.27
N LEU A 214 -1.40 -0.80 -15.51
CA LEU A 214 -1.39 0.56 -16.05
C LEU A 214 -0.01 0.93 -16.62
N LEU A 215 1.07 0.68 -15.86
CA LEU A 215 2.43 0.97 -16.31
C LEU A 215 2.82 0.15 -17.55
N VAL A 216 2.39 -1.10 -17.64
CA VAL A 216 2.55 -1.95 -18.83
C VAL A 216 1.84 -1.31 -20.02
N GLN A 217 0.60 -0.85 -19.87
CA GLN A 217 -0.13 -0.17 -20.96
C GLN A 217 0.57 1.11 -21.42
N ILE A 218 1.07 1.93 -20.49
CA ILE A 218 1.85 3.14 -20.82
C ILE A 218 3.15 2.76 -21.55
N SER A 219 3.83 1.70 -21.10
CA SER A 219 5.07 1.22 -21.74
C SER A 219 4.81 0.70 -23.17
N TYR A 220 3.69 0.04 -23.42
CA TYR A 220 3.28 -0.37 -24.76
C TYR A 220 2.99 0.81 -25.66
N TRP A 221 2.27 1.82 -25.15
CA TRP A 221 2.07 3.08 -25.85
C TRP A 221 3.41 3.72 -26.22
N TYR A 222 4.32 3.86 -25.26
CA TYR A 222 5.67 4.38 -25.49
C TYR A 222 6.42 3.61 -26.58
N ARG A 223 6.50 2.29 -26.47
CA ARG A 223 7.14 1.43 -27.48
C ARG A 223 6.52 1.61 -28.86
N SER A 224 5.20 1.69 -28.95
CA SER A 224 4.50 1.86 -30.24
C SER A 224 4.86 3.18 -30.91
N ILE A 225 5.02 4.25 -30.13
CA ILE A 225 5.44 5.56 -30.60
C ILE A 225 6.89 5.50 -31.09
N VAL A 226 7.80 4.90 -30.32
CA VAL A 226 9.23 4.83 -30.66
C VAL A 226 9.46 4.03 -31.95
N LEU A 227 8.76 2.91 -32.12
CA LEU A 227 8.92 2.04 -33.30
C LEU A 227 8.14 2.55 -34.53
N GLY A 228 7.07 3.31 -34.32
CA GLY A 228 6.25 3.89 -35.39
C GLY A 228 6.67 5.29 -35.85
N GLY A 229 7.59 5.94 -35.14
CA GLY A 229 8.07 7.31 -35.37
C GLY A 229 9.35 7.44 -36.17
#